data_AF-A0A9E4LYV2-F1
#
_entry.id   AF-A0A9E4LYV2-F1
#
_cell.length_a   1.000
_cell.length_b   1.000
_cell.length_c   1.000
_cell.angle_alpha   90.00
_cell.angle_beta   90.00
_cell.angle_gamma   90.00
#
_symmetry.space_group_name_H-M   'P 1'
#
loop_
_entity.id
_entity.type
_entity.pdbx_description
1 polymer ?
#
loop_
_entity_poly.entity_id
_entity_poly.type
_entity_poly.pdbx_seq_one_letter_code
_entity_poly.pdbx_strand_id
1 'polypeptide(L)'
;MGGTYTDVIFVDDKGRKIRFDKVPSTPGSARSVADGIGKLIETTGWAAASAGIFVHGSTVATNAYLTRSGARVAFVVTDGFRDVLEIRDQLRPHLYKLAQTKSQNAMTTRPGSRQSETPLH
;
A
#
# COMPACT_ATOMS: atom_id res chain seq x y z
N MET A 1 3.17 1.92 10.32
CA MET A 1 3.79 3.16 9.80
C MET A 1 3.06 3.67 8.57
N GLY A 2 2.70 4.95 8.46
CA GLY A 2 2.10 5.49 7.22
C GLY A 2 0.94 6.47 7.41
N GLY A 3 0.58 6.79 8.65
CA GLY A 3 -0.26 7.95 9.01
C GLY A 3 0.53 8.93 9.88
N THR A 4 -0.16 9.81 10.61
CA THR A 4 0.45 10.85 11.48
C THR A 4 1.36 10.28 12.58
N TYR A 5 1.10 9.05 13.01
CA TYR A 5 1.85 8.40 14.08
C TYR A 5 2.29 6.98 13.70
N THR A 6 3.37 6.56 14.34
CA THR A 6 3.90 5.20 14.33
C THR A 6 3.69 4.61 15.71
N ASP A 7 2.88 3.56 15.80
CA ASP A 7 2.69 2.80 17.01
C ASP A 7 3.80 1.75 17.12
N VAL A 8 4.40 1.63 18.31
CA VAL A 8 5.44 0.64 18.62
C VAL A 8 4.98 -0.18 19.81
N ILE A 9 5.04 -1.50 19.66
CA ILE A 9 4.56 -2.46 20.64
C ILE A 9 5.72 -3.38 20.99
N PHE A 10 5.97 -3.56 22.27
CA PHE A 10 6.90 -4.55 22.77
C PHE A 10 6.17 -5.56 23.65
N VAL A 11 6.53 -6.83 23.49
CA VAL A 11 6.01 -7.96 24.25
C VAL A 11 7.20 -8.79 24.73
N ASP A 12 7.28 -9.09 26.03
CA ASP A 12 8.30 -10.01 26.54
C ASP A 12 8.07 -11.46 26.07
N ASP A 13 9.12 -12.29 26.13
CA ASP A 13 9.08 -13.68 25.63
C ASP A 13 7.98 -14.55 26.27
N LYS A 14 7.43 -14.13 27.41
CA LYS A 14 6.37 -14.84 28.13
C LYS A 14 4.98 -14.21 27.93
N GLY A 15 4.86 -13.15 27.14
CA GLY A 15 3.62 -12.39 26.92
C GLY A 15 3.07 -11.67 28.16
N ARG A 16 3.85 -11.55 29.23
CA ARG A 16 3.44 -11.00 30.53
C ARG A 16 3.67 -9.50 30.66
N LYS A 17 4.62 -8.96 29.90
CA LYS A 17 4.90 -7.52 29.87
C LYS A 17 4.67 -7.00 28.47
N ILE A 18 3.62 -6.20 28.32
CA ILE A 18 3.31 -5.48 27.10
C ILE A 18 3.56 -3.99 27.35
N ARG A 19 4.22 -3.33 26.40
CA ARG A 19 4.42 -1.89 26.38
C ARG A 19 3.99 -1.34 25.03
N PHE A 20 3.34 -0.18 25.07
CA PHE A 20 2.87 0.54 23.91
C PHE A 20 3.47 1.92 23.96
N ASP A 21 4.02 2.36 22.83
CA ASP A 21 4.41 3.74 22.65
C ASP A 21 3.94 4.24 21.29
N LYS A 22 3.82 5.55 21.19
CA LYS A 22 3.36 6.24 20.00
C LYS A 22 4.28 7.41 19.74
N VAL A 23 4.88 7.41 18.57
CA VAL A 23 5.78 8.46 18.14
C VAL A 23 5.27 9.10 16.85
N PRO A 24 5.45 10.41 16.66
CA PRO A 24 5.12 11.06 15.40
C PRO A 24 5.79 10.35 14.23
N SER A 25 5.03 10.09 13.15
CA SER A 25 5.60 9.52 11.93
C SER A 25 6.42 10.57 11.19
N THR A 26 7.52 10.13 10.58
CA THR A 26 8.24 10.94 9.59
C THR A 26 7.82 10.49 8.18
N PRO A 27 7.12 11.32 7.38
CA PRO A 27 6.72 10.93 6.03
C PRO A 27 7.93 10.51 5.18
N GLY A 28 7.82 9.37 4.49
CA GLY A 28 8.88 8.86 3.61
C GLY A 28 10.12 8.31 4.33
N SER A 29 10.11 8.17 5.66
CA SER A 29 11.26 7.71 6.43
C SER A 29 10.88 6.64 7.45
N ALA A 30 11.76 5.66 7.63
CA ALA A 30 11.64 4.66 8.69
C ALA A 30 12.12 5.17 10.07
N ARG A 31 12.58 6.43 10.15
CA ARG A 31 13.18 7.01 11.35
C ARG A 31 12.26 6.95 12.57
N SER A 32 10.95 7.14 12.39
CA SER A 32 10.00 7.05 13.50
C SER A 32 9.95 5.67 14.17
N VAL A 33 10.29 4.58 13.47
CA VAL A 33 10.46 3.27 14.14
C VAL A 33 11.71 3.24 15.00
N ALA A 34 12.83 3.77 14.52
CA ALA A 34 14.06 3.82 15.30
C ALA A 34 13.89 4.70 16.55
N ASP A 35 13.23 5.86 16.42
CA ASP A 35 12.94 6.76 17.53
C ASP A 35 12.02 6.09 18.56
N GLY A 36 10.98 5.38 18.11
CA GLY A 36 10.07 4.65 19.00
C GLY A 36 10.72 3.47 19.72
N ILE A 37 11.63 2.75 19.05
CA ILE A 37 12.44 1.70 19.68
C ILE A 37 13.39 2.32 20.72
N GLY A 38 14.09 3.41 20.39
CA GLY A 38 15.00 4.10 21.31
C GLY A 38 14.29 4.56 22.58
N LYS A 39 13.11 5.19 22.43
CA LYS A 39 12.29 5.62 23.56
C LYS A 39 11.83 4.44 24.45
N LEU A 40 11.49 3.30 23.85
CA LEU A 40 11.15 2.09 24.62
C LEU A 40 12.37 1.56 25.39
N ILE A 41 13.56 1.55 24.80
CA ILE A 41 14.81 1.16 25.47
C ILE A 41 15.07 2.06 26.68
N GLU A 42 14.99 3.38 26.50
CA GLU A 42 15.23 4.36 27.57
C GLU A 42 14.24 4.20 28.74
N THR A 43 12.96 3.98 28.44
CA THR A 43 11.89 3.91 29.45
C THR A 43 11.78 2.56 30.16
N THR A 44 12.27 1.48 29.54
CA THR A 44 12.14 0.11 30.08
C THR A 44 13.47 -0.51 30.52
N GLY A 45 14.60 0.04 30.08
CA GLY A 45 15.94 -0.53 30.27
C GLY A 45 16.20 -1.78 29.44
N TRP A 46 15.32 -2.12 28.49
CA TRP A 46 15.47 -3.28 27.62
C TRP A 46 16.48 -3.04 26.52
N ALA A 47 17.26 -4.07 26.17
CA ALA A 47 18.17 -3.99 25.04
C ALA A 47 17.46 -4.42 23.76
N ALA A 48 17.58 -3.66 22.66
CA ALA A 48 17.07 -4.09 21.36
C ALA A 48 17.60 -5.48 20.94
N ALA A 49 18.84 -5.79 21.31
CA ALA A 49 19.49 -7.06 21.03
C ALA A 49 18.83 -8.27 21.72
N SER A 50 17.99 -8.06 22.73
CA SER A 50 17.24 -9.15 23.38
C SER A 50 15.92 -9.47 22.66
N ALA A 51 15.55 -8.74 21.61
CA ALA A 51 14.34 -9.03 20.86
C ALA A 51 14.56 -10.23 19.91
N GLY A 52 13.84 -11.33 20.14
CA GLY A 52 13.90 -12.51 19.26
C GLY A 52 13.14 -12.36 17.94
N ILE A 53 12.16 -11.44 17.89
CA ILE A 53 11.31 -11.21 16.72
C ILE A 53 11.05 -9.71 16.56
N PHE A 54 11.14 -9.22 15.32
CA PHE A 54 10.71 -7.87 14.95
C PHE A 54 9.67 -7.95 13.83
N VAL A 55 8.47 -7.42 14.08
CA VAL A 55 7.38 -7.35 13.10
C VAL A 55 7.13 -5.91 12.72
N HIS A 56 7.22 -5.61 11.43
CA HIS A 56 6.99 -4.27 10.91
C HIS A 56 5.77 -4.22 9.98
N GLY A 57 4.74 -3.45 10.38
CA GLY A 57 3.56 -3.17 9.57
C GLY A 57 3.55 -1.73 9.04
N SER A 58 3.27 -1.56 7.74
CA SER A 58 3.17 -0.25 7.09
C SER A 58 1.89 -0.09 6.27
N THR A 59 1.27 1.09 6.36
CA THR A 59 0.13 1.54 5.57
C THR A 59 0.54 2.47 4.43
N VAL A 60 1.83 2.72 4.22
CA VAL A 60 2.32 3.60 3.14
C VAL A 60 1.81 3.14 1.78
N ALA A 61 1.86 1.83 1.49
CA ALA A 61 1.38 1.27 0.22
C ALA A 61 -0.14 1.46 0.04
N THR A 62 -0.93 1.12 1.08
CA THR A 62 -2.38 1.27 1.05
C THR A 62 -2.78 2.75 0.89
N ASN A 63 -2.12 3.65 1.61
CA ASN A 63 -2.37 5.08 1.51
C ASN A 63 -2.00 5.61 0.12
N ALA A 64 -0.85 5.21 -0.43
CA ALA A 64 -0.46 5.59 -1.79
C ALA A 64 -1.46 5.12 -2.86
N TYR A 65 -2.07 3.95 -2.66
CA TYR A 65 -3.16 3.46 -3.52
C TYR A 65 -4.42 4.33 -3.39
N LEU A 66 -4.86 4.62 -2.16
CA LEU A 66 -6.04 5.44 -1.90
C LEU A 66 -5.89 6.89 -2.41
N THR A 67 -4.73 7.50 -2.22
CA THR A 67 -4.44 8.88 -2.63
C THR A 67 -3.94 8.99 -4.08
N ARG A 68 -3.79 7.86 -4.78
CA ARG A 68 -3.22 7.79 -6.14
C ARG A 68 -1.85 8.47 -6.27
N SER A 69 -1.05 8.43 -5.22
CA SER A 69 0.29 9.05 -5.17
C SER A 69 1.42 8.05 -5.44
N GLY A 70 1.14 6.99 -6.21
CA GLY A 70 2.12 6.00 -6.64
C GLY A 70 3.05 6.52 -7.74
N ALA A 71 4.04 5.71 -8.11
CA ALA A 71 4.93 6.02 -9.23
C ALA A 71 4.21 6.00 -10.58
N ARG A 72 4.73 6.75 -11.56
CA ARG A 72 4.28 6.64 -12.96
C ARG A 72 4.77 5.31 -13.53
N VAL A 73 3.84 4.50 -14.01
CA VAL A 73 4.12 3.16 -14.58
C VAL A 73 3.67 3.06 -16.04
N ALA A 74 4.28 2.17 -16.80
CA ALA A 74 3.85 1.79 -18.14
C ALA A 74 3.31 0.35 -18.12
N PHE A 75 2.22 0.10 -18.84
CA PHE A 75 1.66 -1.23 -19.04
C PHE A 75 1.89 -1.65 -20.48
N VAL A 76 2.72 -2.67 -20.66
CA VAL A 76 3.08 -3.23 -21.95
C VAL A 76 2.24 -4.48 -22.18
N VAL A 77 1.56 -4.53 -23.31
CA VAL A 77 0.69 -5.63 -23.72
C VAL A 77 0.94 -5.97 -25.18
N THR A 78 0.56 -7.18 -25.57
CA THR A 78 0.51 -7.57 -26.98
C THR A 78 -0.45 -6.66 -27.74
N ASP A 79 -0.17 -6.46 -29.02
CA ASP A 79 -1.07 -5.74 -29.91
C ASP A 79 -2.48 -6.36 -29.88
N GLY A 80 -3.51 -5.52 -29.85
CA GLY A 80 -4.90 -5.93 -29.63
C GLY A 80 -5.35 -6.10 -28.16
N PHE A 81 -4.46 -6.06 -27.16
CA PHE A 81 -4.81 -6.28 -25.73
C PHE A 81 -4.83 -5.02 -24.86
N ARG A 82 -4.92 -3.83 -25.46
CA ARG A 82 -4.88 -2.55 -24.72
C ARG A 82 -6.04 -2.38 -23.74
N ASP A 83 -7.19 -2.96 -24.04
CA ASP A 83 -8.44 -2.72 -23.29
C ASP A 83 -8.64 -3.69 -22.10
N VAL A 84 -7.67 -4.57 -21.82
CA VAL A 84 -7.75 -5.55 -20.72
C VAL A 84 -8.05 -4.91 -19.36
N LEU A 85 -7.51 -3.72 -19.08
CA LEU A 85 -7.78 -2.99 -17.83
C LEU A 85 -9.20 -2.43 -17.74
N GLU A 86 -9.82 -2.13 -18.89
CA GLU A 86 -11.20 -1.66 -18.97
C GLU A 86 -12.20 -2.82 -18.91
N ILE A 87 -11.86 -3.94 -19.55
CA ILE A 87 -12.66 -5.16 -19.56
C ILE A 87 -12.66 -5.80 -18.15
N ARG A 88 -11.52 -5.86 -17.46
CA ARG A 88 -11.37 -6.55 -16.16
C ARG A 88 -11.86 -8.00 -16.23
N ASP A 89 -12.22 -8.58 -15.09
CA ASP A 89 -12.75 -9.95 -14.96
C ASP A 89 -14.27 -10.04 -15.19
N GLN A 90 -14.94 -8.92 -15.52
CA GLN A 90 -16.40 -8.82 -15.65
C GLN A 90 -17.18 -9.29 -14.42
N LEU A 91 -16.52 -9.37 -13.25
CA LEU A 91 -17.14 -9.88 -12.04
C LEU A 91 -18.20 -8.88 -11.56
N ARG A 92 -19.42 -9.38 -11.34
CA ARG A 92 -20.58 -8.59 -10.89
C ARG A 92 -20.73 -8.78 -9.37
N PRO A 93 -20.15 -7.92 -8.53
CA PRO A 93 -20.24 -8.06 -7.07
C PRO A 93 -21.71 -8.01 -6.55
N HIS A 94 -22.62 -7.42 -7.32
CA HIS A 94 -24.06 -7.44 -7.05
C HIS A 94 -24.82 -7.93 -8.30
N LEU A 95 -25.16 -9.22 -8.35
CA LEU A 95 -25.76 -9.90 -9.51
C LEU A 95 -27.08 -9.25 -9.99
N TYR A 96 -27.86 -8.64 -9.11
CA TYR A 96 -29.16 -8.05 -9.44
C TYR A 96 -29.16 -6.51 -9.57
N LYS A 97 -27.99 -5.87 -9.54
CA LYS A 97 -27.88 -4.42 -9.71
C LYS A 97 -27.56 -4.11 -11.17
N LEU A 98 -28.58 -3.72 -11.94
CA LEU A 98 -28.49 -3.47 -13.40
C LEU A 98 -27.53 -2.32 -13.74
N ALA A 99 -27.54 -1.25 -12.94
CA ALA A 99 -26.62 -0.13 -13.07
C ALA A 99 -25.44 -0.28 -12.09
N GLN A 100 -24.23 -0.46 -12.62
CA GLN A 100 -23.00 -0.48 -11.83
C GLN A 100 -22.00 0.52 -12.42
N THR A 101 -21.50 1.42 -11.59
CA THR A 101 -20.42 2.32 -11.95
C THR A 101 -19.10 1.59 -11.74
N LYS A 102 -18.33 1.37 -12.82
CA LYS A 102 -16.96 0.87 -12.69
C LYS A 102 -16.11 1.90 -11.98
N SER A 103 -15.24 1.46 -11.06
CA SER A 103 -14.20 2.33 -10.51
C SER A 103 -13.29 2.81 -11.64
N GLN A 104 -12.72 4.01 -11.53
CA GLN A 104 -11.81 4.51 -12.55
C GLN A 104 -10.53 3.65 -12.61
N ASN A 105 -10.00 3.39 -13.81
CA ASN A 105 -8.75 2.65 -13.97
C ASN A 105 -7.59 3.41 -13.31
N ALA A 106 -6.68 2.68 -12.68
CA ALA A 106 -5.46 3.24 -12.08
C ALA A 106 -4.49 3.79 -13.13
N MET A 107 -4.67 3.43 -14.39
CA MET A 107 -3.91 3.94 -15.52
C MET A 107 -4.80 4.75 -16.46
N THR A 108 -4.38 5.95 -16.80
CA THR A 108 -4.97 6.75 -17.87
C THR A 108 -4.30 6.38 -19.19
N THR A 109 -5.09 5.95 -20.17
CA THR A 109 -4.59 5.75 -21.53
C THR A 109 -4.38 7.12 -22.17
N ARG A 110 -3.19 7.39 -22.74
CA ARG A 110 -3.00 8.57 -23.58
C ARG A 110 -3.97 8.49 -24.79
N PRO A 111 -4.79 9.52 -25.06
CA PRO A 111 -5.56 9.59 -26.29
C PRO A 111 -4.57 9.77 -27.45
N GLY A 112 -4.58 8.88 -28.44
CA GLY A 112 -3.73 9.05 -29.64
C GLY A 112 -3.21 7.80 -30.36
N SER A 113 -3.62 6.58 -30.00
CA SER A 113 -3.27 5.40 -30.81
C SER A 113 -4.45 4.48 -31.04
N ARG A 114 -5.55 5.02 -31.58
CA ARG A 114 -6.37 4.22 -32.49
C ARG A 114 -5.47 3.91 -33.67
N GLN A 115 -4.98 2.68 -33.75
CA GLN A 115 -4.40 2.21 -34.98
C GLN A 115 -5.48 2.32 -36.05
N SER A 116 -5.12 2.92 -37.17
CA SER A 116 -5.92 2.93 -38.39
C SER A 116 -6.27 1.49 -38.75
N GLU A 117 -7.55 1.14 -38.67
CA GLU A 117 -8.07 -0.07 -39.28
C GLU A 117 -7.73 0.00 -40.77
N THR A 118 -6.78 -0.83 -41.20
CA THR A 118 -6.49 -0.99 -42.62
C THR A 118 -7.55 -1.94 -43.15
N PRO A 119 -8.34 -1.58 -44.18
CA PRO A 119 -9.37 -2.48 -44.71
C PRO A 119 -8.69 -3.71 -45.30
N LEU A 120 -9.12 -4.89 -44.88
CA LEU A 120 -8.80 -6.13 -45.59
C LEU A 120 -9.62 -6.12 -46.90
N HIS A 121 -8.90 -6.20 -48.03
CA HIS A 121 -9.45 -6.46 -49.35
C HIS A 121 -9.91 -7.91 -49.48
#